data_AF-A0A831MAS3-F1
#
_entry.id   AF-A0A831MAS3-F1
#
_cell.length_a   1.000
_cell.length_b   1.000
_cell.length_c   1.000
_cell.angle_alpha   90.00
_cell.angle_beta   90.00
_cell.angle_gamma   90.00
#
_symmetry.space_group_name_H-M   'P 1'
#
loop_
_entity.id
_entity.type
_entity.pdbx_description
1 polymer ?
#
loop_
_entity_poly.entity_id
_entity_poly.type
_entity_poly.pdbx_seq_one_letter_code
_entity_poly.pdbx_strand_id
1 'polypeptide(L)'
;MADPHTPRRIRLLHTYQRHTRYNYEELRRHQLARQLQQRDPELAVQPTHIVVATHTTREGLRAKPRPLPIPAAETPSRQGRETPPAAAPAKPATPGRNAQCPCNSGRKFKHCCLGKTPLPQAA
;
A
#
# COMPACT_ATOMS: atom_id res chain seq x y z
N MET A 1 5.89 49.84 11.30
CA MET A 1 6.50 48.61 10.74
C MET A 1 5.36 47.70 10.30
N ALA A 2 5.29 47.34 9.01
CA ALA A 2 4.18 46.52 8.50
C ALA A 2 4.34 45.07 8.98
N ASP A 3 3.26 44.51 9.52
CA ASP A 3 3.23 43.18 10.11
C ASP A 3 3.61 42.09 9.06
N PRO A 4 4.66 41.29 9.29
CA PRO A 4 5.15 40.32 8.31
C PRO A 4 4.14 39.20 7.98
N HIS A 5 3.06 39.06 8.76
CA HIS A 5 2.07 37.98 8.67
C HIS A 5 0.69 38.41 8.21
N THR A 6 0.60 39.25 7.17
CA THR A 6 -0.70 39.42 6.51
C THR A 6 -1.16 38.07 5.93
N PRO A 7 -2.43 37.65 6.16
CA PRO A 7 -2.95 36.35 5.70
C PRO A 7 -2.85 36.19 4.18
N ARG A 8 -2.83 37.32 3.44
CA ARG A 8 -2.59 37.36 2.00
C ARG A 8 -1.19 36.85 1.63
N ARG A 9 -0.14 37.26 2.36
CA ARG A 9 1.24 36.83 2.11
C ARG A 9 1.42 35.33 2.39
N ILE A 10 0.82 34.84 3.49
CA ILE A 10 0.87 33.41 3.85
C ILE A 10 0.23 32.55 2.75
N ARG A 11 -0.95 32.94 2.24
CA ARG A 11 -1.59 32.22 1.12
C ARG A 11 -0.73 32.19 -0.14
N LEU A 12 -0.10 33.30 -0.51
CA LEU A 12 0.80 33.37 -1.68
C LEU A 12 2.03 32.48 -1.52
N LEU A 13 2.60 32.39 -0.32
CA LEU A 13 3.73 31.50 -0.05
C LEU A 13 3.31 30.03 -0.19
N HIS A 14 2.15 29.64 0.32
CA HIS A 14 1.65 28.28 0.17
C HIS A 14 1.34 27.91 -1.29
N THR A 15 0.75 28.82 -2.08
CA THR A 15 0.50 28.55 -3.50
C THR A 15 1.82 28.41 -4.27
N TYR A 16 2.80 29.28 -3.98
CA TYR A 16 4.13 29.19 -4.56
C TYR A 16 4.84 27.87 -4.21
N GLN A 17 4.81 27.47 -2.94
CA GLN A 17 5.37 26.19 -2.48
C GLN A 17 4.69 24.99 -3.17
N ARG A 18 3.37 25.06 -3.38
CA ARG A 18 2.64 24.00 -4.07
C ARG A 18 3.02 23.91 -5.55
N HIS A 19 3.13 25.04 -6.24
CA HIS A 19 3.54 25.08 -7.65
C HIS A 19 4.98 24.61 -7.83
N THR A 20 5.91 25.04 -6.97
CA THR A 20 7.31 24.60 -7.03
C THR A 20 7.43 23.09 -6.80
N ARG A 21 6.70 22.54 -5.84
CA ARG A 21 6.64 21.08 -5.62
C ARG A 21 6.09 20.34 -6.84
N TYR A 22 4.99 20.82 -7.42
CA TYR A 22 4.40 20.22 -8.63
C TYR A 22 5.39 20.23 -9.80
N ASN A 23 6.02 21.38 -10.07
CA ASN A 23 6.99 21.53 -11.16
C ASN A 23 8.20 20.59 -10.98
N TYR A 24 8.66 20.40 -9.74
CA TYR A 24 9.75 19.47 -9.45
C TYR A 24 9.35 18.01 -9.66
N GLU A 25 8.14 17.61 -9.23
CA GLU A 25 7.61 16.25 -9.44
C GLU A 25 7.44 15.95 -10.94
N GLU A 26 6.94 16.90 -11.74
CA GLU A 26 6.83 16.77 -13.20
C GLU A 26 8.19 16.68 -13.89
N LEU A 27 9.16 17.52 -13.52
CA LEU A 27 10.52 17.42 -14.06
C LEU A 27 11.15 16.05 -13.75
N ARG A 28 10.98 15.55 -12.52
CA ARG A 28 11.46 14.22 -12.12
C ARG A 28 10.82 13.11 -12.95
N ARG A 29 9.52 13.20 -13.24
CA ARG A 29 8.80 12.25 -14.12
C ARG A 29 9.38 12.26 -15.53
N HIS A 30 9.61 13.44 -16.11
CA HIS A 30 10.23 13.55 -17.43
C HIS A 30 11.65 12.99 -17.48
N GLN A 31 12.47 13.23 -16.45
CA GLN A 31 13.81 12.68 -16.35
C GLN A 31 13.79 11.14 -16.27
N LEU A 32 12.89 10.57 -15.47
CA LEU A 32 12.73 9.12 -15.36
C LEU A 32 12.26 8.52 -16.70
N ALA A 33 11.30 9.17 -17.37
CA ALA A 33 10.83 8.74 -18.68
C ALA A 33 11.98 8.71 -19.72
N ARG A 34 12.83 9.74 -19.74
CA ARG A 34 14.04 9.75 -20.60
C ARG A 34 15.01 8.62 -20.26
N GLN A 35 15.24 8.35 -18.97
CA GLN A 35 16.10 7.24 -18.55
C GLN A 35 15.55 5.87 -18.98
N LEU A 36 14.24 5.67 -18.89
CA LEU A 36 13.59 4.44 -19.36
C LEU A 36 13.69 4.29 -20.88
N GLN A 37 13.46 5.37 -21.64
CA GLN A 37 13.64 5.38 -23.09
C GLN A 37 15.08 5.03 -23.51
N GLN A 38 16.08 5.46 -22.73
CA GLN A 38 17.48 5.12 -22.99
C GLN A 38 17.82 3.66 -22.65
N ARG A 39 17.18 3.07 -21.63
CA ARG A 39 17.44 1.68 -21.23
C ARG A 39 16.78 0.67 -22.15
N ASP A 40 15.58 0.95 -22.64
CA ASP A 40 14.81 0.05 -23.51
C ASP A 40 14.13 0.84 -24.65
N PRO A 41 14.82 1.05 -25.79
CA PRO A 41 14.23 1.73 -26.93
C PRO A 41 13.06 0.94 -27.56
N GLU A 42 13.01 -0.38 -27.41
CA GLU A 42 11.88 -1.20 -27.90
C GLU A 42 10.57 -0.96 -27.13
N LEU A 43 10.63 -0.71 -25.82
CA LEU A 43 9.43 -0.35 -25.05
C LEU A 43 8.92 1.06 -25.35
N ALA A 44 9.77 1.94 -25.89
CA ALA A 44 9.41 3.31 -26.24
C ALA A 44 8.61 3.43 -27.56
N VAL A 45 8.64 2.40 -28.40
CA VAL A 45 7.94 2.37 -29.70
C VAL A 45 6.50 1.92 -29.56
N GLN A 46 6.13 1.24 -28.47
CA GLN A 46 4.72 1.05 -28.18
C GLN A 46 4.15 2.39 -27.72
N PRO A 47 3.21 3.01 -28.46
CA PRO A 47 2.49 4.16 -27.97
C PRO A 47 1.77 3.67 -26.73
N THR A 48 2.34 3.96 -25.57
CA THR A 48 1.70 3.69 -24.30
C THR A 48 0.41 4.49 -24.32
N HIS A 49 -0.67 3.83 -24.69
CA HIS A 49 -1.95 3.96 -24.03
C HIS A 49 -1.75 3.59 -22.55
N ILE A 50 -0.86 4.29 -21.85
CA ILE A 50 -1.00 4.47 -20.41
C ILE A 50 -2.24 5.33 -20.32
N VAL A 51 -3.36 4.63 -20.16
CA VAL A 51 -4.59 5.15 -19.64
C VAL A 51 -4.20 5.95 -18.40
N VAL A 52 -4.04 7.26 -18.58
CA VAL A 52 -4.25 8.22 -17.50
C VAL A 52 -5.72 8.03 -17.17
N ALA A 53 -6.00 7.02 -16.33
CA ALA A 53 -7.24 6.95 -15.59
C ALA A 53 -7.16 8.15 -14.65
N THR A 54 -7.56 9.29 -15.20
CA THR A 54 -7.99 10.45 -14.46
C THR A 54 -8.85 9.89 -13.35
N HIS A 55 -8.41 10.12 -12.13
CA HIS A 55 -9.13 9.72 -10.94
C HIS A 55 -10.44 10.51 -10.95
N THR A 56 -11.44 9.88 -11.59
CA THR A 56 -12.78 9.66 -11.09
C THR A 56 -13.31 10.76 -10.20
N THR A 57 -14.29 11.48 -10.75
CA THR A 57 -15.33 12.17 -10.00
C THR A 57 -15.79 11.34 -8.80
N ARG A 58 -16.11 12.05 -7.72
CA ARG A 58 -16.45 11.58 -6.36
C ARG A 58 -17.68 10.64 -6.28
N GLU A 59 -18.33 10.33 -7.39
CA GLU A 59 -19.59 9.57 -7.43
C GLU A 59 -19.42 8.07 -7.80
N GLY A 60 -18.23 7.62 -8.20
CA GLY A 60 -18.03 6.25 -8.69
C GLY A 60 -17.82 5.13 -7.64
N LEU A 61 -17.65 5.45 -6.35
CA LEU A 61 -17.20 4.48 -5.33
C LEU A 61 -18.25 3.45 -4.85
N ARG A 62 -19.44 3.39 -5.45
CA ARG A 62 -20.46 2.38 -5.10
C ARG A 62 -20.59 1.20 -6.07
N ALA A 63 -19.85 1.18 -7.18
CA ALA A 63 -19.80 0.00 -8.02
C ALA A 63 -18.82 -1.00 -7.41
N LYS A 64 -19.36 -1.98 -6.68
CA LYS A 64 -18.63 -3.18 -6.26
C LYS A 64 -18.03 -3.81 -7.53
N PRO A 65 -16.70 -3.93 -7.68
CA PRO A 65 -16.13 -4.45 -8.92
C PRO A 65 -16.68 -5.85 -9.12
N ARG A 66 -17.39 -6.06 -10.24
CA ARG A 66 -17.81 -7.39 -10.68
C ARG A 66 -16.51 -8.16 -10.95
N PRO A 67 -16.24 -9.28 -10.25
CA PRO A 67 -15.06 -10.07 -10.55
C PRO A 67 -15.14 -10.50 -12.01
N LEU A 68 -14.17 -10.05 -12.80
CA LEU A 68 -14.01 -10.55 -14.16
C LEU A 68 -13.69 -12.06 -14.07
N PRO A 69 -14.24 -12.91 -14.95
CA PRO A 69 -13.89 -14.31 -15.00
C PRO A 69 -12.40 -14.42 -15.31
N ILE A 70 -11.62 -14.82 -14.31
CA ILE A 70 -10.22 -15.15 -14.48
C ILE A 70 -10.21 -16.42 -15.35
N PRO A 71 -9.55 -16.42 -16.53
CA PRO A 71 -9.39 -17.66 -17.28
C PRO A 71 -8.65 -18.65 -16.40
N ALA A 72 -9.22 -19.85 -16.25
CA ALA A 72 -8.67 -20.91 -15.42
C ALA A 72 -7.27 -21.25 -15.91
N ALA A 73 -6.25 -20.69 -15.24
CA ALA A 73 -4.87 -21.08 -15.43
C ALA A 73 -4.78 -22.53 -14.96
N GLU A 74 -4.51 -23.42 -15.92
CA GLU A 74 -4.26 -24.83 -15.71
C GLU A 74 -3.15 -24.98 -14.66
N THR A 75 -3.55 -25.47 -13.49
CA THR A 75 -2.63 -25.81 -12.42
C THR A 75 -1.99 -27.14 -12.81
N PRO A 76 -0.65 -27.23 -13.02
CA PRO A 76 -0.02 -28.51 -13.20
C PRO A 76 -0.17 -29.31 -11.89
N SER A 77 -0.92 -30.40 -12.03
CA SER A 77 -1.15 -31.45 -11.04
C SER A 77 0.19 -31.96 -10.49
N ARG A 78 0.55 -31.50 -9.29
CA ARG A 78 1.71 -32.00 -8.55
C ARG A 78 1.25 -33.18 -7.70
N GLN A 79 1.10 -34.34 -8.34
CA GLN A 79 0.99 -35.62 -7.64
C GLN A 79 2.35 -35.94 -7.00
N GLY A 80 2.42 -35.75 -5.69
CA GLY A 80 3.55 -36.15 -4.85
C GLY A 80 3.02 -36.46 -3.46
N ARG A 81 2.55 -37.69 -3.31
CA ARG A 81 1.98 -38.25 -2.08
C ARG A 81 3.14 -38.72 -1.20
N GLU A 82 3.54 -37.91 -0.24
CA GLU A 82 4.41 -38.34 0.84
C GLU A 82 3.69 -38.08 2.17
N THR A 83 3.27 -39.17 2.81
CA THR A 83 2.84 -39.19 4.21
C THR A 83 4.07 -39.28 5.11
N PRO A 84 4.28 -38.34 6.04
CA PRO A 84 5.13 -38.55 7.21
C PRO A 84 4.30 -38.68 8.51
N PRO A 85 4.92 -39.19 9.60
CA PRO A 85 4.30 -40.15 10.52
C PRO A 85 3.57 -39.52 11.70
N ALA A 86 2.89 -40.43 12.42
CA ALA A 86 2.22 -40.33 13.70
C ALA A 86 2.60 -39.14 14.61
N ALA A 87 1.54 -38.52 15.12
CA ALA A 87 1.51 -37.30 15.92
C ALA A 87 2.34 -37.37 17.20
N ALA A 88 3.36 -36.50 17.27
CA ALA A 88 3.83 -35.96 18.54
C ALA A 88 2.76 -34.99 19.11
N PRO A 89 2.59 -34.89 20.44
CA PRO A 89 1.64 -33.95 21.04
C PRO A 89 2.04 -32.52 20.66
N ALA A 90 1.23 -31.92 19.78
CA ALA A 90 1.46 -30.56 19.31
C ALA A 90 1.41 -29.61 20.50
N LYS A 91 2.52 -28.89 20.73
CA LYS A 91 2.56 -27.77 21.66
C LYS A 91 1.38 -26.83 21.32
N PRO A 92 0.69 -26.26 22.31
CA PRO A 92 -0.43 -25.36 22.05
C PRO A 92 0.07 -24.24 21.13
N ALA A 93 -0.51 -24.17 19.92
CA ALA A 93 -0.10 -23.22 18.91
C ALA A 93 -0.28 -21.80 19.45
N THR A 94 0.78 -21.00 19.40
CA THR A 94 0.68 -19.58 19.74
C THR A 94 -0.36 -18.92 18.84
N PRO A 95 -1.31 -18.15 19.39
CA PRO A 95 -2.37 -17.54 18.59
C PRO A 95 -1.76 -16.64 17.51
N GLY A 96 -2.25 -16.79 16.28
CA GLY A 96 -1.79 -15.97 15.17
C GLY A 96 -1.99 -14.47 15.45
N ARG A 97 -1.10 -13.62 14.94
CA ARG A 97 -1.08 -12.16 15.20
C ARG A 97 -2.44 -11.46 14.98
N ASN A 98 -3.25 -11.94 14.04
CA ASN A 98 -4.58 -11.40 13.72
C ASN A 98 -5.76 -12.20 14.31
N ALA A 99 -5.51 -13.33 14.99
CA ALA A 99 -6.54 -14.14 15.63
C ALA A 99 -7.21 -13.37 16.77
N GLN A 100 -8.41 -13.82 17.17
CA GLN A 100 -9.04 -13.32 18.39
C GLN A 100 -8.12 -13.54 19.58
N CYS A 101 -8.00 -12.53 20.44
CA CYS A 101 -7.13 -12.63 21.59
C CYS A 101 -7.69 -13.65 22.59
N PRO A 102 -6.89 -14.61 23.10
CA PRO A 102 -7.36 -15.65 24.02
C PRO A 102 -7.80 -15.10 25.40
N CYS A 103 -7.58 -13.82 25.69
CA CYS A 103 -8.10 -13.17 26.90
C CYS A 103 -9.57 -12.73 26.78
N ASN A 104 -10.27 -13.12 25.71
CA ASN A 104 -11.69 -12.81 25.46
C ASN A 104 -12.04 -11.31 25.43
N SER A 105 -11.07 -10.44 25.15
CA SER A 105 -11.32 -9.00 25.09
C SER A 105 -12.07 -8.54 23.82
N GLY A 106 -12.41 -9.45 22.91
CA GLY A 106 -13.00 -9.13 21.59
C GLY A 106 -12.06 -8.43 20.60
N ARG A 107 -10.77 -8.26 20.93
CA ARG A 107 -9.77 -7.57 20.07
C ARG A 107 -8.82 -8.58 19.41
N LYS A 108 -8.16 -8.18 18.31
CA LYS A 108 -7.12 -9.00 17.66
C LYS A 108 -5.88 -9.12 18.57
N PHE A 109 -5.21 -10.27 18.57
CA PHE A 109 -4.05 -10.56 19.43
C PHE A 109 -2.96 -9.47 19.38
N LYS A 110 -2.66 -8.94 18.19
CA LYS A 110 -1.70 -7.84 17.99
C LYS A 110 -2.05 -6.52 18.69
N HIS A 111 -3.34 -6.27 18.92
CA HIS A 111 -3.84 -5.04 19.54
C HIS A 111 -4.25 -5.24 21.00
N CYS A 112 -3.98 -6.41 21.57
CA CYS A 112 -4.31 -6.73 22.94
C CYS A 112 -3.08 -7.25 23.69
N CYS A 113 -2.85 -8.56 23.76
CA CYS A 113 -1.76 -9.11 24.57
C CYS A 113 -0.37 -8.88 23.97
N LEU A 114 -0.22 -8.85 22.64
CA LEU A 114 1.09 -8.66 22.01
C LEU A 114 1.55 -7.18 22.03
N GLY A 115 0.60 -6.24 22.06
CA GLY A 115 0.88 -4.80 22.03
C GLY A 115 1.06 -4.18 23.41
N LYS A 116 0.87 -4.96 24.49
CA LYS A 116 1.18 -4.53 25.86
C LYS A 116 2.68 -4.69 26.07
N THR A 117 3.47 -3.70 25.68
CA THR A 117 4.80 -3.52 26.28
C THR A 117 4.58 -3.27 27.78
N PRO A 118 5.16 -4.07 28.69
CA PRO A 118 5.14 -3.70 30.10
C PRO A 118 5.87 -2.36 30.18
N LEU A 119 5.14 -1.32 30.61
CA LEU A 119 5.78 -0.07 31.01
C LEU A 119 6.82 -0.43 32.07
N PRO A 120 8.07 0.04 31.98
CA PRO A 120 9.02 -0.13 33.07
C PRO A 120 8.37 0.49 34.30
N GLN A 121 8.16 -0.32 35.33
CA GLN A 121 7.68 0.18 36.62
C GLN A 121 8.75 1.16 37.10
N ALA A 122 8.37 2.43 37.22
CA ALA A 122 9.24 3.46 37.78
C ALA A 122 9.55 3.04 39.23
N ALA A 123 10.83 2.74 39.46
CA ALA A 123 11.40 2.49 40.78
C ALA A 123 11.72 3.81 41.48
#